data_AF-A0A7C6GCF8-F1
#
_entry.id   AF-A0A7C6GCF8-F1
#
_cell.length_a   1.000
_cell.length_b   1.000
_cell.length_c   1.000
_cell.angle_alpha   90.00
_cell.angle_beta   90.00
_cell.angle_gamma   90.00
#
_symmetry.space_group_name_H-M   'P 1'
#
loop_
_entity.id
_entity.type
_entity.pdbx_description
1 polymer ?
#
loop_
_entity_poly.entity_id
_entity_poly.type
_entity_poly.pdbx_seq_one_letter_code
_entity_poly.pdbx_strand_id
1 'polypeptide(L)'
;MSDFPLAFIHHVGLGSNQGEAWLASPGPRLMLDVMIPIFTKTFTWEFDRQQEYLIVKHLISYRDWVEQVIGHNMQQSYHLVLLDNRLEREDIAQYDPNKFWLSPQNAWNSFDRFKIDPKAYDLVWCLWAWKNREDASQMYGGGALPGPDDIPYMSFSVQQFDEEDQGITMVLEHEAQHTYEQLFHNTGQTVSYEVPITGFPFADHLDILIEEIVRLEPGVFEPFMSDEEALQHKRGGPKRWPGMNLQRAVNAWTHRQQDRNTYLEIAKKYGRIVPAREDLVIEPLFGSITVVTDQPSRDIYLPVRVRHQGEHIPAAVTARIGDEVIPLLEDSYYRMEGIRMPRQERWRIGWDGHSYYGGWVSVNKDTVIKLTVTGSGFKEVFEIPVVYRSIGVPSHGSSDRGVL
;
A
#
# COMPACT_ATOMS: atom_id res chain seq x y z
N MET A 1 28.98 -40.42 8.85
CA MET A 1 29.52 -39.27 8.09
C MET A 1 28.67 -39.15 6.84
N SER A 2 27.82 -38.16 6.63
CA SER A 2 27.90 -36.76 7.04
C SER A 2 26.79 -36.34 7.99
N ASP A 3 27.20 -35.91 9.19
CA ASP A 3 26.47 -34.95 9.99
C ASP A 3 26.38 -33.65 9.18
N PHE A 4 25.19 -33.31 8.71
CA PHE A 4 24.85 -31.91 8.47
C PHE A 4 24.01 -31.46 9.66
N PRO A 5 24.53 -30.60 10.55
CA PRO A 5 23.72 -30.01 11.60
C PRO A 5 22.58 -29.25 10.90
N LEU A 6 21.35 -29.45 11.39
CA LEU A 6 20.14 -28.76 10.96
C LEU A 6 20.46 -27.30 10.68
N ALA A 7 20.56 -26.97 9.39
CA ALA A 7 20.91 -25.64 8.93
C ALA A 7 19.89 -24.65 9.49
N PHE A 8 20.42 -23.60 10.11
CA PHE A 8 19.67 -22.49 10.66
C PHE A 8 18.55 -22.05 9.70
N ILE A 9 17.35 -21.91 10.25
CA ILE A 9 16.19 -21.38 9.54
C ILE A 9 16.36 -19.87 9.50
N HIS A 10 16.75 -19.39 8.34
CA HIS A 10 16.83 -17.98 8.02
C HIS A 10 15.39 -17.40 8.06
N HIS A 11 15.12 -16.54 9.04
CA HIS A 11 13.81 -15.95 9.32
C HIS A 11 13.51 -14.84 8.32
N VAL A 12 12.41 -14.95 7.58
CA VAL A 12 11.96 -13.93 6.62
C VAL A 12 11.34 -12.75 7.37
N GLY A 13 11.63 -11.52 6.94
CA GLY A 13 11.11 -10.31 7.56
C GLY A 13 11.55 -9.07 6.78
N LEU A 14 10.74 -8.01 6.82
CA LEU A 14 11.17 -6.66 6.44
C LEU A 14 12.41 -6.29 7.28
N GLY A 15 13.60 -6.33 6.68
CA GLY A 15 14.85 -6.05 7.38
C GLY A 15 15.60 -7.27 7.94
N SER A 16 15.24 -8.50 7.58
CA SER A 16 15.94 -9.72 8.03
C SER A 16 17.29 -10.02 7.34
N ASN A 17 17.73 -9.16 6.42
CA ASN A 17 18.82 -9.44 5.46
C ASN A 17 18.62 -10.73 4.64
N GLN A 18 17.41 -11.31 4.66
CA GLN A 18 17.08 -12.57 4.02
C GLN A 18 15.83 -12.35 3.18
N GLY A 19 16.03 -12.57 1.88
CA GLY A 19 15.12 -12.20 0.80
C GLY A 19 13.74 -12.81 0.80
N GLU A 20 13.05 -12.53 -0.30
CA GLU A 20 11.65 -12.88 -0.49
C GLU A 20 11.42 -14.38 -0.49
N ALA A 21 10.31 -14.77 0.14
CA ALA A 21 9.73 -16.06 -0.11
C ALA A 21 8.97 -16.05 -1.43
N TRP A 22 9.45 -16.82 -2.41
CA TRP A 22 8.65 -17.10 -3.60
C TRP A 22 7.70 -18.27 -3.35
N LEU A 23 6.42 -17.96 -3.33
CA LEU A 23 5.35 -18.95 -3.40
C LEU A 23 5.00 -19.19 -4.88
N ALA A 24 5.23 -20.41 -5.37
CA ALA A 24 4.66 -20.81 -6.65
C ALA A 24 3.15 -20.55 -6.61
N SER A 25 2.62 -19.84 -7.60
CA SER A 25 1.19 -19.63 -7.77
C SER A 25 0.71 -20.35 -9.02
N PRO A 26 0.56 -21.69 -8.99
CA PRO A 26 0.01 -22.41 -10.11
C PRO A 26 -1.49 -22.14 -10.16
N GLY A 27 -1.92 -21.09 -10.86
CA GLY A 27 -3.33 -20.80 -11.10
C GLY A 27 -3.67 -19.31 -11.18
N PRO A 28 -4.90 -18.98 -11.58
CA PRO A 28 -5.34 -17.60 -11.71
C PRO A 28 -5.34 -16.85 -10.38
N ARG A 29 -5.23 -15.53 -10.46
CA ARG A 29 -5.21 -14.62 -9.31
C ARG A 29 -6.22 -13.50 -9.50
N LEU A 30 -6.65 -12.89 -8.40
CA LEU A 30 -7.38 -11.62 -8.40
C LEU A 30 -6.39 -10.48 -8.68
N MET A 31 -6.71 -9.57 -9.57
CA MET A 31 -6.00 -8.30 -9.76
C MET A 31 -6.90 -7.15 -9.35
N LEU A 32 -6.42 -6.32 -8.45
CA LEU A 32 -7.11 -5.12 -7.96
C LEU A 32 -6.36 -3.86 -8.42
N ASP A 33 -7.07 -2.92 -9.05
CA ASP A 33 -6.53 -1.60 -9.35
C ASP A 33 -6.82 -0.68 -8.15
N VAL A 34 -5.77 -0.16 -7.54
CA VAL A 34 -5.81 0.66 -6.32
C VAL A 34 -5.45 2.10 -6.65
N MET A 35 -6.41 3.00 -6.51
CA MET A 35 -6.17 4.43 -6.58
C MET A 35 -5.44 4.88 -5.31
N ILE A 36 -4.31 5.59 -5.46
CA ILE A 36 -3.55 6.18 -4.35
C ILE A 36 -3.58 7.71 -4.47
N PRO A 37 -4.64 8.39 -3.99
CA PRO A 37 -4.65 9.82 -3.84
C PRO A 37 -3.68 10.27 -2.73
N ILE A 38 -2.81 11.24 -3.05
CA ILE A 38 -1.94 11.90 -2.08
C ILE A 38 -2.25 13.40 -2.13
N PHE A 39 -2.97 13.89 -1.13
CA PHE A 39 -3.18 15.33 -0.93
C PHE A 39 -1.96 15.92 -0.23
N THR A 40 -1.11 16.60 -1.01
CA THR A 40 0.19 17.08 -0.53
C THR A 40 0.06 18.32 0.35
N LYS A 41 -1.10 19.00 0.34
CA LYS A 41 -1.34 20.25 1.06
C LYS A 41 -2.69 20.28 1.75
N THR A 42 -2.69 20.68 3.01
CA THR A 42 -3.86 21.03 3.81
C THR A 42 -3.66 22.38 4.49
N PHE A 43 -4.71 22.91 5.10
CA PHE A 43 -4.63 24.13 5.91
C PHE A 43 -3.67 24.01 7.10
N THR A 44 -3.29 22.80 7.53
CA THR A 44 -2.34 22.58 8.63
C THR A 44 -0.90 22.31 8.18
N TRP A 45 -0.69 21.73 7.00
CA TRP A 45 0.64 21.31 6.51
C TRP A 45 0.68 21.11 4.99
N GLU A 46 1.84 21.33 4.38
CA GLU A 46 2.30 20.86 3.07
C GLU A 46 3.52 19.91 3.16
N PHE A 47 3.46 18.77 2.48
CA PHE A 47 4.61 17.87 2.34
C PHE A 47 5.76 18.53 1.59
N ASP A 48 6.97 18.23 2.02
CA ASP A 48 8.16 18.46 1.22
C ASP A 48 8.50 17.22 0.36
N ARG A 49 9.52 17.38 -0.48
CA ARG A 49 9.99 16.31 -1.37
C ARG A 49 10.47 15.06 -0.61
N GLN A 50 11.04 15.23 0.58
CA GLN A 50 11.51 14.10 1.39
C GLN A 50 10.32 13.28 1.90
N GLN A 51 9.27 13.95 2.38
CA GLN A 51 8.05 13.27 2.83
C GLN A 51 7.38 12.50 1.69
N GLU A 52 7.30 13.07 0.49
CA GLU A 52 6.77 12.37 -0.69
C GLU A 52 7.58 11.12 -1.04
N TYR A 53 8.92 11.23 -1.03
CA TYR A 53 9.80 10.08 -1.23
C TYR A 53 9.57 8.98 -0.20
N LEU A 54 9.53 9.34 1.09
CA LEU A 54 9.31 8.39 2.16
C LEU A 54 7.93 7.72 2.05
N ILE A 55 6.88 8.46 1.72
CA ILE A 55 5.54 7.91 1.47
C ILE A 55 5.61 6.84 0.35
N VAL A 56 6.23 7.16 -0.78
CA VAL A 56 6.38 6.22 -1.89
C VAL A 56 7.22 4.99 -1.48
N LYS A 57 8.24 5.18 -0.64
CA LYS A 57 9.04 4.09 -0.06
C LYS A 57 8.21 3.18 0.86
N HIS A 58 7.30 3.72 1.66
CA HIS A 58 6.37 2.89 2.44
C HIS A 58 5.34 2.17 1.56
N LEU A 59 4.84 2.82 0.50
CA LEU A 59 3.91 2.19 -0.45
C LEU A 59 4.55 1.00 -1.17
N ILE A 60 5.79 1.15 -1.67
CA ILE A 60 6.50 0.04 -2.31
C ILE A 60 6.81 -1.08 -1.30
N SER A 61 7.23 -0.75 -0.07
CA SER A 61 7.45 -1.74 0.99
C SER A 61 6.16 -2.50 1.36
N TYR A 62 5.02 -1.82 1.40
CA TYR A 62 3.73 -2.49 1.65
C TYR A 62 3.30 -3.36 0.47
N ARG A 63 3.45 -2.87 -0.77
CA ARG A 63 3.21 -3.67 -1.99
C ARG A 63 4.05 -4.95 -1.99
N ASP A 64 5.31 -4.83 -1.57
CA ASP A 64 6.23 -5.95 -1.44
C ASP A 64 5.74 -6.97 -0.41
N TRP A 65 5.33 -6.51 0.76
CA TRP A 65 4.71 -7.35 1.78
C TRP A 65 3.45 -8.07 1.27
N VAL A 66 2.56 -7.37 0.55
CA VAL A 66 1.37 -7.98 -0.07
C VAL A 66 1.76 -9.10 -1.03
N GLU A 67 2.75 -8.89 -1.90
CA GLU A 67 3.21 -9.91 -2.84
C GLU A 67 3.85 -11.14 -2.16
N GLN A 68 4.53 -10.94 -1.03
CA GLN A 68 5.12 -12.03 -0.24
C GLN A 68 4.04 -12.86 0.47
N VAL A 69 3.04 -12.21 1.04
CA VAL A 69 2.01 -12.86 1.86
C VAL A 69 0.89 -13.44 0.99
N ILE A 70 0.37 -12.68 0.03
CA ILE A 70 -0.80 -13.04 -0.79
C ILE A 70 -0.60 -12.95 -2.29
N GLY A 71 0.62 -12.69 -2.79
CA GLY A 71 0.92 -12.63 -4.22
C GLY A 71 0.53 -13.89 -5.03
N HIS A 72 0.29 -15.01 -4.34
CA HIS A 72 -0.19 -16.24 -4.93
C HIS A 72 -1.70 -16.31 -5.18
N ASN A 73 -2.49 -15.42 -4.58
CA ASN A 73 -3.94 -15.31 -4.76
C ASN A 73 -4.35 -13.96 -5.33
N MET A 74 -3.56 -12.90 -5.08
CA MET A 74 -3.90 -11.52 -5.41
C MET A 74 -2.68 -10.77 -5.99
N GLN A 75 -2.93 -9.85 -6.90
CA GLN A 75 -2.02 -8.84 -7.42
C GLN A 75 -2.69 -7.46 -7.27
N GLN A 76 -1.90 -6.40 -7.18
CA GLN A 76 -2.38 -5.02 -7.15
C GLN A 76 -1.66 -4.16 -8.19
N SER A 77 -2.39 -3.30 -8.87
CA SER A 77 -1.82 -2.18 -9.60
C SER A 77 -2.07 -0.91 -8.81
N TYR A 78 -1.02 -0.15 -8.46
CA TYR A 78 -1.23 1.15 -7.83
C TYR A 78 -1.32 2.24 -8.89
N HIS A 79 -2.18 3.22 -8.67
CA HIS A 79 -2.40 4.34 -9.57
C HIS A 79 -2.25 5.64 -8.79
N LEU A 80 -1.15 6.36 -9.02
CA LEU A 80 -0.82 7.56 -8.27
C LEU A 80 -1.73 8.72 -8.69
N VAL A 81 -2.30 9.41 -7.71
CA VAL A 81 -3.04 10.66 -7.92
C VAL A 81 -2.49 11.73 -6.98
N LEU A 82 -1.56 12.54 -7.46
CA LEU A 82 -0.91 13.59 -6.69
C LEU A 82 -1.71 14.89 -6.77
N LEU A 83 -2.16 15.40 -5.63
CA LEU A 83 -3.07 16.53 -5.51
C LEU A 83 -2.40 17.67 -4.75
N ASP A 84 -1.86 18.65 -5.48
CA ASP A 84 -1.21 19.85 -4.92
C ASP A 84 -2.21 20.98 -4.57
N ASN A 85 -3.50 20.79 -4.84
CA ASN A 85 -4.53 21.71 -4.35
C ASN A 85 -4.60 21.65 -2.83
N ARG A 86 -4.45 22.81 -2.17
CA ARG A 86 -4.64 22.93 -0.72
C ARG A 86 -6.07 22.57 -0.34
N LEU A 87 -6.21 21.58 0.54
CA LEU A 87 -7.46 21.31 1.24
C LEU A 87 -7.65 22.35 2.35
N GLU A 88 -8.65 23.19 2.21
CA GLU A 88 -9.04 24.14 3.23
C GLU A 88 -9.81 23.43 4.37
N ARG A 89 -10.06 24.14 5.47
CA ARG A 89 -10.68 23.56 6.67
C ARG A 89 -12.06 22.96 6.37
N GLU A 90 -12.80 23.64 5.51
CA GLU A 90 -14.13 23.33 4.99
C GLU A 90 -14.13 22.15 4.00
N ASP A 91 -12.98 21.83 3.40
CA ASP A 91 -12.85 20.70 2.49
C ASP A 91 -12.72 19.36 3.27
N ILE A 92 -12.46 19.41 4.58
CA ILE A 92 -12.23 18.24 5.43
C ILE A 92 -13.32 18.16 6.50
N ALA A 93 -13.95 16.98 6.65
CA ALA A 93 -14.99 16.81 7.64
C ALA A 93 -14.46 17.02 9.07
N GLN A 94 -15.18 17.85 9.82
CA GLN A 94 -14.98 18.06 11.24
C GLN A 94 -16.05 17.28 12.00
N TYR A 95 -15.64 16.27 12.77
CA TYR A 95 -16.55 15.37 13.48
C TYR A 95 -16.80 15.81 14.92
N ASP A 96 -15.75 16.31 15.59
CA ASP A 96 -15.83 16.96 16.91
C ASP A 96 -15.17 18.35 16.82
N PRO A 97 -15.39 19.25 17.80
CA PRO A 97 -14.65 20.51 17.87
C PRO A 97 -13.15 20.31 17.66
N ASN A 98 -12.62 20.86 16.56
CA ASN A 98 -11.22 20.77 16.14
C ASN A 98 -10.67 19.35 15.89
N LYS A 99 -11.55 18.38 15.58
CA LYS A 99 -11.18 17.00 15.21
C LYS A 99 -11.58 16.70 13.78
N PHE A 100 -10.59 16.41 12.94
CA PHE A 100 -10.74 16.30 11.49
C PHE A 100 -10.41 14.91 10.96
N TRP A 101 -11.15 14.49 9.94
CA TRP A 101 -10.87 13.29 9.17
C TRP A 101 -11.32 13.47 7.72
N LEU A 102 -10.50 13.02 6.77
CA LEU A 102 -10.83 13.11 5.35
C LEU A 102 -11.81 11.98 4.98
N SER A 103 -13.10 12.31 5.08
CA SER A 103 -14.18 11.36 4.76
C SER A 103 -14.21 11.00 3.27
N PRO A 104 -14.83 9.85 2.89
CA PRO A 104 -15.03 9.51 1.49
C PRO A 104 -15.73 10.62 0.72
N GLN A 105 -16.77 11.25 1.30
CA GLN A 105 -17.49 12.32 0.61
C GLN A 105 -16.60 13.52 0.29
N ASN A 106 -15.70 13.90 1.21
CA ASN A 106 -14.76 15.00 0.98
C ASN A 106 -13.75 14.67 -0.13
N ALA A 107 -13.20 13.45 -0.11
CA ALA A 107 -12.29 12.98 -1.15
C ALA A 107 -12.99 12.95 -2.52
N TRP A 108 -14.22 12.41 -2.60
CA TRP A 108 -15.00 12.38 -3.84
C TRP A 108 -15.32 13.76 -4.38
N ASN A 109 -15.70 14.72 -3.54
CA ASN A 109 -15.92 16.11 -3.97
C ASN A 109 -14.66 16.69 -4.62
N SER A 110 -13.48 16.36 -4.08
CA SER A 110 -12.20 16.78 -4.67
C SER A 110 -11.94 16.07 -6.01
N PHE A 111 -12.20 14.77 -6.10
CA PHE A 111 -12.05 14.02 -7.35
C PHE A 111 -12.97 14.56 -8.44
N ASP A 112 -14.25 14.81 -8.13
CA ASP A 112 -15.24 15.38 -9.03
C ASP A 112 -14.82 16.77 -9.53
N ARG A 113 -14.35 17.64 -8.63
CA ARG A 113 -13.83 18.97 -8.98
C ARG A 113 -12.73 18.89 -10.04
N PHE A 114 -11.85 17.90 -9.92
CA PHE A 114 -10.75 17.70 -10.86
C PHE A 114 -11.07 16.67 -11.94
N LYS A 115 -12.31 16.19 -12.06
CA LYS A 115 -12.79 15.18 -13.04
C LYS A 115 -12.01 13.86 -12.99
N ILE A 116 -11.55 13.47 -11.81
CA ILE A 116 -10.92 12.18 -11.56
C ILE A 116 -12.04 11.19 -11.28
N ASP A 117 -12.06 10.06 -11.98
CA ASP A 117 -13.10 9.04 -11.81
C ASP A 117 -12.60 7.92 -10.88
N PRO A 118 -12.96 7.94 -9.58
CA PRO A 118 -12.59 6.87 -8.65
C PRO A 118 -13.26 5.54 -8.98
N LYS A 119 -14.34 5.51 -9.78
CA LYS A 119 -15.05 4.27 -10.15
C LYS A 119 -14.29 3.41 -11.15
N ALA A 120 -13.23 3.94 -11.74
CA ALA A 120 -12.31 3.18 -12.57
C ALA A 120 -11.38 2.25 -11.76
N TYR A 121 -11.47 2.28 -10.42
CA TYR A 121 -10.60 1.53 -9.52
C TYR A 121 -11.42 0.70 -8.54
N ASP A 122 -10.80 -0.37 -8.04
CA ASP A 122 -11.43 -1.31 -7.11
C ASP A 122 -11.33 -0.84 -5.67
N LEU A 123 -10.27 -0.10 -5.35
CA LEU A 123 -9.92 0.38 -4.02
C LEU A 123 -9.43 1.83 -4.10
N VAL A 124 -9.78 2.65 -3.10
CA VAL A 124 -9.27 4.03 -2.97
C VAL A 124 -8.57 4.20 -1.63
N TRP A 125 -7.26 4.45 -1.67
CA TRP A 125 -6.41 4.54 -0.49
C TRP A 125 -5.79 5.93 -0.37
N CYS A 126 -6.42 6.78 0.42
CA CYS A 126 -6.13 8.20 0.46
C CYS A 126 -5.11 8.56 1.54
N LEU A 127 -4.06 9.27 1.15
CA LEU A 127 -3.06 9.85 2.04
C LEU A 127 -3.14 11.37 1.98
N TRP A 128 -2.91 12.03 3.11
CA TRP A 128 -2.99 13.49 3.17
C TRP A 128 -2.06 14.10 4.23
N ALA A 129 -1.50 15.27 3.91
CA ALA A 129 -0.58 15.99 4.79
C ALA A 129 -1.29 16.59 6.01
N TRP A 130 -0.83 16.30 7.23
CA TRP A 130 -1.50 16.82 8.42
C TRP A 130 -0.59 17.08 9.60
N LYS A 131 -0.71 18.29 10.18
CA LYS A 131 -0.03 18.67 11.43
C LYS A 131 -1.05 18.96 12.50
N ASN A 132 -0.97 18.26 13.63
CA ASN A 132 -1.78 18.61 14.80
C ASN A 132 -1.39 20.00 15.33
N ARG A 133 -2.39 20.84 15.61
CA ARG A 133 -2.34 22.19 16.18
C ARG A 133 -3.41 22.30 17.28
N GLU A 134 -3.37 23.39 18.05
CA GLU A 134 -4.34 23.66 19.13
C GLU A 134 -5.79 23.70 18.63
N ASP A 135 -6.01 24.19 17.41
CA ASP A 135 -7.30 24.40 16.77
C ASP A 135 -7.63 23.39 15.67
N ALA A 136 -6.77 22.39 15.47
CA ALA A 136 -6.93 21.35 14.46
C ALA A 136 -6.13 20.10 14.83
N SER A 137 -6.83 19.03 15.17
CA SER A 137 -6.23 17.73 15.46
C SER A 137 -6.87 16.63 14.63
N GLN A 138 -6.12 15.59 14.34
CA GLN A 138 -6.62 14.42 13.64
C GLN A 138 -7.59 13.68 14.56
N MET A 139 -8.72 13.21 13.99
CA MET A 139 -9.71 12.45 14.75
C MET A 139 -9.21 11.04 15.07
N TYR A 140 -8.50 10.38 14.16
CA TYR A 140 -7.92 9.04 14.32
C TYR A 140 -6.92 8.74 13.19
N GLY A 141 -6.00 7.80 13.42
CA GLY A 141 -4.81 7.51 12.60
C GLY A 141 -5.12 7.14 11.15
N GLY A 142 -6.25 6.52 10.89
CA GLY A 142 -6.83 6.29 9.57
C GLY A 142 -8.27 5.81 9.73
N GLY A 143 -9.03 5.65 8.66
CA GLY A 143 -10.33 5.03 8.78
C GLY A 143 -10.79 4.48 7.45
N ALA A 144 -11.40 3.30 7.47
CA ALA A 144 -12.02 2.70 6.31
C ALA A 144 -13.54 2.76 6.41
N LEU A 145 -14.16 3.33 5.38
CA LEU A 145 -15.62 3.38 5.21
C LEU A 145 -15.93 3.08 3.75
N PRO A 146 -17.16 2.62 3.43
CA PRO A 146 -17.56 2.55 2.03
C PRO A 146 -17.62 3.96 1.44
N GLY A 147 -16.95 4.14 0.31
CA GLY A 147 -17.17 5.29 -0.56
C GLY A 147 -18.48 5.16 -1.35
N PRO A 148 -18.82 6.16 -2.17
CA PRO A 148 -19.89 6.04 -3.16
C PRO A 148 -19.81 4.74 -3.99
N ASP A 149 -20.97 4.13 -4.26
CA ASP A 149 -21.13 2.83 -4.93
C ASP A 149 -20.46 1.63 -4.22
N ASP A 150 -20.30 1.72 -2.90
CA ASP A 150 -19.65 0.70 -2.06
C ASP A 150 -18.19 0.42 -2.47
N ILE A 151 -17.50 1.40 -3.06
CA ILE A 151 -16.05 1.30 -3.34
C ILE A 151 -15.32 1.33 -1.99
N PRO A 152 -14.54 0.30 -1.63
CA PRO A 152 -13.80 0.33 -0.38
C PRO A 152 -12.80 1.48 -0.37
N TYR A 153 -12.95 2.32 0.65
CA TYR A 153 -12.13 3.50 0.85
C TYR A 153 -11.44 3.44 2.20
N MET A 154 -10.17 3.82 2.23
CA MET A 154 -9.49 4.20 3.45
C MET A 154 -8.86 5.59 3.31
N SER A 155 -8.72 6.29 4.43
CA SER A 155 -7.86 7.47 4.48
C SER A 155 -7.07 7.56 5.76
N PHE A 156 -5.82 8.00 5.63
CA PHE A 156 -4.97 8.30 6.78
C PHE A 156 -4.10 9.51 6.51
N SER A 157 -3.76 10.22 7.58
CA SER A 157 -2.94 11.40 7.52
C SER A 157 -1.59 11.15 8.14
N VAL A 158 -0.57 11.83 7.63
CA VAL A 158 0.78 11.73 8.18
C VAL A 158 1.34 13.13 8.40
N GLN A 159 1.95 13.30 9.57
CA GLN A 159 2.86 14.40 9.84
C GLN A 159 4.25 14.09 9.26
N GLN A 160 5.22 14.98 9.44
CA GLN A 160 6.62 14.69 9.19
C GLN A 160 7.06 13.48 9.97
N PHE A 161 7.70 12.59 9.24
CA PHE A 161 8.28 11.37 9.73
C PHE A 161 9.62 11.14 9.05
N ASP A 162 10.49 10.44 9.75
CA ASP A 162 11.80 10.05 9.25
C ASP A 162 11.76 8.61 8.74
N GLU A 163 12.83 8.17 8.09
CA GLU A 163 12.90 6.83 7.52
C GLU A 163 12.64 5.76 8.58
N GLU A 164 13.03 5.95 9.84
CA GLU A 164 12.86 4.96 10.92
C GLU A 164 11.43 4.89 11.50
N ASP A 165 10.51 5.76 11.09
CA ASP A 165 9.17 5.85 11.69
C ASP A 165 8.22 4.71 11.27
N GLN A 166 7.82 3.91 12.26
CA GLN A 166 6.98 2.73 12.04
C GLN A 166 5.50 3.06 11.82
N GLY A 167 5.07 4.23 12.30
CA GLY A 167 3.65 4.56 12.43
C GLY A 167 2.90 4.52 11.11
N ILE A 168 3.53 4.92 10.01
CA ILE A 168 2.87 5.03 8.72
C ILE A 168 2.63 3.67 8.10
N THR A 169 3.62 2.79 8.11
CA THR A 169 3.43 1.44 7.57
C THR A 169 2.38 0.68 8.37
N MET A 170 2.34 0.89 9.69
CA MET A 170 1.34 0.28 10.57
C MET A 170 -0.07 0.74 10.20
N VAL A 171 -0.26 2.05 10.05
CA VAL A 171 -1.55 2.63 9.68
C VAL A 171 -1.94 2.20 8.27
N LEU A 172 -1.05 2.34 7.28
CA LEU A 172 -1.30 1.91 5.90
C LEU A 172 -1.74 0.44 5.84
N GLU A 173 -1.04 -0.45 6.53
CA GLU A 173 -1.40 -1.86 6.57
C GLU A 173 -2.73 -2.07 7.27
N HIS A 174 -2.94 -1.50 8.46
CA HIS A 174 -4.17 -1.63 9.23
C HIS A 174 -5.39 -1.22 8.41
N GLU A 175 -5.33 -0.02 7.83
CA GLU A 175 -6.43 0.56 7.08
C GLU A 175 -6.66 -0.16 5.74
N ALA A 176 -5.60 -0.67 5.10
CA ALA A 176 -5.73 -1.51 3.92
C ALA A 176 -6.50 -2.81 4.24
N GLN A 177 -6.27 -3.43 5.40
CA GLN A 177 -7.00 -4.64 5.80
C GLN A 177 -8.51 -4.39 5.88
N HIS A 178 -8.94 -3.25 6.41
CA HIS A 178 -10.35 -2.89 6.40
C HIS A 178 -10.94 -2.78 4.98
N THR A 179 -10.15 -2.36 3.99
CA THR A 179 -10.63 -2.37 2.60
C THR A 179 -10.78 -3.79 2.05
N TYR A 180 -9.92 -4.74 2.46
CA TYR A 180 -10.09 -6.15 2.11
C TYR A 180 -11.28 -6.77 2.84
N GLU A 181 -11.52 -6.45 4.10
CA GLU A 181 -12.74 -6.85 4.81
C GLU A 181 -14.01 -6.50 4.03
N GLN A 182 -14.06 -5.26 3.53
CA GLN A 182 -15.18 -4.80 2.71
C GLN A 182 -15.30 -5.59 1.39
N LEU A 183 -14.19 -5.91 0.71
CA LEU A 183 -14.24 -6.75 -0.51
C LEU A 183 -14.86 -8.12 -0.23
N PHE A 184 -14.42 -8.78 0.84
CA PHE A 184 -14.93 -10.10 1.24
C PHE A 184 -16.40 -10.00 1.66
N HIS A 185 -16.75 -9.00 2.49
CA HIS A 185 -18.13 -8.78 2.92
C HIS A 185 -19.08 -8.51 1.75
N ASN A 186 -18.71 -7.58 0.86
CA ASN A 186 -19.53 -7.13 -0.27
C ASN A 186 -19.68 -8.19 -1.36
N THR A 187 -18.88 -9.26 -1.33
CA THR A 187 -19.00 -10.42 -2.21
C THR A 187 -19.72 -11.60 -1.53
N GLY A 188 -20.38 -11.35 -0.40
CA GLY A 188 -21.27 -12.29 0.29
C GLY A 188 -20.55 -13.28 1.20
N GLN A 189 -19.27 -13.06 1.49
CA GLN A 189 -18.49 -13.97 2.30
C GLN A 189 -18.75 -13.72 3.79
N THR A 190 -19.07 -14.79 4.51
CA THR A 190 -19.32 -14.71 5.95
C THR A 190 -18.02 -14.93 6.70
N VAL A 191 -17.70 -13.98 7.60
CA VAL A 191 -16.52 -14.07 8.46
C VAL A 191 -16.72 -15.17 9.50
N SER A 192 -15.84 -16.17 9.47
CA SER A 192 -15.68 -17.18 10.52
C SER A 192 -14.31 -17.05 11.14
N TYR A 193 -14.26 -16.96 12.46
CA TYR A 193 -13.01 -16.95 13.23
C TYR A 193 -12.53 -18.37 13.58
N GLU A 194 -13.30 -19.40 13.23
CA GLU A 194 -12.92 -20.80 13.35
C GLU A 194 -12.10 -21.24 12.13
N VAL A 195 -11.09 -22.09 12.32
CA VAL A 195 -10.22 -22.57 11.25
C VAL A 195 -10.87 -23.73 10.46
N PRO A 196 -10.84 -23.72 9.11
CA PRO A 196 -10.28 -22.68 8.25
C PRO A 196 -11.13 -21.40 8.28
N ILE A 197 -10.47 -20.25 8.43
CA ILE A 197 -11.13 -18.95 8.41
C ILE A 197 -11.81 -18.78 7.05
N THR A 198 -13.08 -18.43 7.08
CA THR A 198 -13.83 -17.97 5.90
C THR A 198 -14.11 -16.50 6.03
N GLY A 199 -14.19 -15.76 4.92
CA GLY A 199 -14.27 -14.30 4.99
C GLY A 199 -12.95 -13.69 5.51
N PHE A 200 -12.90 -12.37 5.64
CA PHE A 200 -11.73 -11.69 6.19
C PHE A 200 -12.01 -11.16 7.60
N PRO A 201 -11.19 -11.49 8.62
CA PRO A 201 -11.36 -10.99 9.98
C PRO A 201 -11.34 -9.46 10.06
N PHE A 202 -12.11 -8.89 11.01
CA PHE A 202 -12.06 -7.45 11.27
C PHE A 202 -10.66 -7.06 11.81
N ALA A 203 -10.01 -6.07 11.20
CA ALA A 203 -8.64 -5.64 11.52
C ALA A 203 -8.51 -5.05 12.93
N ASP A 204 -9.61 -4.54 13.48
CA ASP A 204 -9.70 -4.11 14.88
C ASP A 204 -9.76 -5.28 15.88
N HIS A 205 -10.10 -6.48 15.40
CA HIS A 205 -10.41 -7.65 16.23
C HIS A 205 -9.45 -8.83 16.02
N LEU A 206 -8.24 -8.54 15.53
CA LEU A 206 -7.22 -9.56 15.27
C LEU A 206 -6.74 -10.29 16.53
N ASP A 207 -6.91 -9.70 17.71
CA ASP A 207 -6.61 -10.30 19.02
C ASP A 207 -7.43 -11.55 19.38
N ILE A 208 -8.57 -11.74 18.73
CA ILE A 208 -9.40 -12.95 18.87
C ILE A 208 -8.64 -14.18 18.34
N LEU A 209 -7.73 -14.00 17.38
CA LEU A 209 -7.06 -15.10 16.69
C LEU A 209 -5.79 -15.58 17.39
N ILE A 210 -5.22 -14.81 18.33
CA ILE A 210 -3.91 -15.11 18.94
C ILE A 210 -3.89 -16.51 19.55
N GLU A 211 -4.90 -16.87 20.33
CA GLU A 211 -4.94 -18.16 21.03
C GLU A 211 -4.99 -19.33 20.05
N GLU A 212 -5.77 -19.19 18.99
CA GLU A 212 -5.88 -20.21 17.94
C GLU A 212 -4.60 -20.33 17.11
N ILE A 213 -3.96 -19.20 16.81
CA ILE A 213 -2.67 -19.14 16.12
C ILE A 213 -1.60 -19.89 16.92
N VAL A 214 -1.43 -19.58 18.21
CA VAL A 214 -0.44 -20.26 19.07
C VAL A 214 -0.75 -21.74 19.22
N ARG A 215 -2.04 -22.12 19.30
CA ARG A 215 -2.46 -23.51 19.42
C ARG A 215 -2.11 -24.34 18.17
N LEU A 216 -2.30 -23.77 16.98
CA LEU A 216 -2.09 -24.46 15.71
C LEU A 216 -0.63 -24.40 15.25
N GLU A 217 0.04 -23.28 15.48
CA GLU A 217 1.41 -23.02 15.04
C GLU A 217 2.25 -22.38 16.16
N PRO A 218 2.68 -23.19 17.16
CA PRO A 218 3.57 -22.72 18.21
C PRO A 218 4.87 -22.11 17.66
N GLY A 219 5.31 -20.99 18.24
CA GLY A 219 6.51 -20.26 17.86
C GLY A 219 6.39 -19.40 16.60
N VAL A 220 5.16 -19.19 16.10
CA VAL A 220 4.91 -18.36 14.91
C VAL A 220 5.33 -16.90 15.09
N PHE A 221 5.29 -16.37 16.31
CA PHE A 221 5.68 -15.00 16.64
C PHE A 221 7.18 -14.84 16.96
N GLU A 222 7.92 -15.95 17.06
CA GLU A 222 9.34 -15.93 17.36
C GLU A 222 10.19 -15.46 16.16
N PRO A 223 11.31 -14.76 16.39
CA PRO A 223 11.92 -14.43 17.69
C PRO A 223 11.48 -13.07 18.25
N PHE A 224 10.44 -12.45 17.67
CA PHE A 224 9.98 -11.14 18.15
C PHE A 224 9.31 -11.26 19.52
N MET A 225 8.53 -12.32 19.72
CA MET A 225 7.73 -12.52 20.92
C MET A 225 7.52 -14.03 21.14
N SER A 226 7.65 -14.50 22.37
CA SER A 226 7.33 -15.89 22.71
C SER A 226 5.83 -16.15 22.65
N ASP A 227 5.43 -17.42 22.56
CA ASP A 227 4.01 -17.79 22.59
C ASP A 227 3.32 -17.32 23.87
N GLU A 228 3.99 -17.43 25.03
CA GLU A 228 3.47 -16.95 26.31
C GLU A 228 3.30 -15.42 26.35
N GLU A 229 4.22 -14.69 25.71
CA GLU A 229 4.12 -13.24 25.58
C GLU A 229 3.00 -12.84 24.63
N ALA A 230 2.86 -13.52 23.49
CA ALA A 230 1.78 -13.30 22.52
C ALA A 230 0.41 -13.52 23.16
N LEU A 231 0.26 -14.61 23.93
CA LEU A 231 -0.98 -14.93 24.65
C LEU A 231 -1.40 -13.86 25.67
N GLN A 232 -0.49 -12.97 26.13
CA GLN A 232 -0.87 -11.85 26.99
C GLN A 232 -1.69 -10.77 26.25
N HIS A 233 -1.61 -10.74 24.92
CA HIS A 233 -2.30 -9.79 24.05
C HIS A 233 -3.62 -10.33 23.47
N LYS A 234 -4.00 -11.57 23.80
CA LYS A 234 -5.26 -12.17 23.35
C LYS A 234 -6.46 -11.38 23.83
N ARG A 235 -7.62 -11.57 23.19
CA ARG A 235 -8.88 -10.97 23.65
C ARG A 235 -9.15 -11.28 25.13
N GLY A 236 -9.30 -10.23 25.94
CA GLY A 236 -9.48 -10.34 27.41
C GLY A 236 -8.18 -10.61 28.20
N GLY A 237 -7.03 -10.62 27.53
CA GLY A 237 -5.71 -10.75 28.13
C GLY A 237 -5.26 -9.50 28.90
N PRO A 238 -4.16 -9.62 29.67
CA PRO A 238 -3.68 -8.55 30.55
C PRO A 238 -3.00 -7.38 29.82
N LYS A 239 -2.58 -7.56 28.56
CA LYS A 239 -1.90 -6.52 27.78
C LYS A 239 -2.78 -6.06 26.61
N ARG A 240 -2.65 -4.77 26.26
CA ARG A 240 -3.25 -4.18 25.05
C ARG A 240 -2.50 -4.64 23.80
N TRP A 241 -3.17 -4.60 22.65
CA TRP A 241 -2.57 -4.89 21.34
C TRP A 241 -1.23 -4.14 21.15
N PRO A 242 -0.11 -4.83 20.86
CA PRO A 242 1.22 -4.24 20.89
C PRO A 242 1.62 -3.55 19.57
N GLY A 243 0.69 -3.38 18.63
CA GLY A 243 0.93 -2.69 17.36
C GLY A 243 1.46 -3.59 16.24
N MET A 244 2.33 -3.04 15.39
CA MET A 244 2.58 -3.51 14.03
C MET A 244 3.06 -4.97 13.89
N ASN A 245 3.94 -5.45 14.77
CA ASN A 245 4.57 -6.77 14.58
C ASN A 245 3.59 -7.91 14.78
N LEU A 246 2.81 -7.83 15.85
CA LEU A 246 1.78 -8.83 16.12
C LEU A 246 0.70 -8.76 15.03
N GLN A 247 0.29 -7.55 14.64
CA GLN A 247 -0.68 -7.34 13.57
C GLN A 247 -0.24 -7.97 12.25
N ARG A 248 1.00 -7.73 11.81
CA ARG A 248 1.55 -8.32 10.58
C ARG A 248 1.52 -9.83 10.57
N ALA A 249 1.94 -10.45 11.68
CA ALA A 249 1.96 -11.89 11.81
C ALA A 249 0.55 -12.48 11.76
N VAL A 250 -0.40 -11.84 12.45
CA VAL A 250 -1.81 -12.25 12.41
C VAL A 250 -2.41 -12.05 11.01
N ASN A 251 -2.20 -10.90 10.36
CA ASN A 251 -2.65 -10.65 8.98
C ASN A 251 -2.07 -11.65 7.98
N ALA A 252 -0.79 -11.97 8.09
CA ALA A 252 -0.17 -12.96 7.22
C ALA A 252 -0.75 -14.35 7.45
N TRP A 253 -1.02 -14.70 8.71
CA TRP A 253 -1.65 -15.95 9.08
C TRP A 253 -3.09 -16.03 8.56
N THR A 254 -3.90 -14.97 8.70
CA THR A 254 -5.31 -14.94 8.24
C THR A 254 -5.43 -15.09 6.74
N HIS A 255 -4.61 -14.35 6.00
CA HIS A 255 -4.55 -14.44 4.54
C HIS A 255 -4.19 -15.85 4.06
N ARG A 256 -3.30 -16.56 4.77
CA ARG A 256 -2.92 -17.94 4.42
C ARG A 256 -4.05 -18.95 4.63
N GLN A 257 -4.97 -18.68 5.55
CA GLN A 257 -6.14 -19.56 5.77
C GLN A 257 -7.19 -19.45 4.66
N GLN A 258 -7.11 -18.41 3.82
CA GLN A 258 -8.07 -18.20 2.74
C GLN A 258 -7.81 -19.11 1.53
N ASP A 259 -8.86 -19.74 1.02
CA ASP A 259 -8.80 -20.47 -0.24
C ASP A 259 -8.63 -19.52 -1.44
N ARG A 260 -7.99 -19.98 -2.50
CA ARG A 260 -7.84 -19.18 -3.73
C ARG A 260 -9.19 -18.82 -4.33
N ASN A 261 -10.16 -19.74 -4.36
CA ASN A 261 -11.46 -19.48 -4.95
C ASN A 261 -12.16 -18.33 -4.24
N THR A 262 -11.95 -18.19 -2.93
CA THR A 262 -12.43 -17.05 -2.13
C THR A 262 -11.96 -15.71 -2.69
N TYR A 263 -10.71 -15.59 -3.14
CA TYR A 263 -10.21 -14.39 -3.83
C TYR A 263 -10.80 -14.23 -5.23
N LEU A 264 -10.95 -15.33 -5.98
CA LEU A 264 -11.51 -15.27 -7.34
C LEU A 264 -13.00 -14.89 -7.34
N GLU A 265 -13.74 -15.22 -6.28
CA GLU A 265 -15.12 -14.78 -6.09
C GLU A 265 -15.25 -13.27 -5.97
N ILE A 266 -14.22 -12.58 -5.46
CA ILE A 266 -14.18 -11.12 -5.39
C ILE A 266 -14.25 -10.50 -6.79
N ALA A 267 -13.63 -11.15 -7.79
CA ALA A 267 -13.64 -10.74 -9.20
C ALA A 267 -15.05 -10.66 -9.84
N LYS A 268 -16.09 -11.18 -9.17
CA LYS A 268 -17.48 -11.00 -9.59
C LYS A 268 -17.98 -9.56 -9.41
N LYS A 269 -17.39 -8.80 -8.48
CA LYS A 269 -17.77 -7.40 -8.19
C LYS A 269 -16.59 -6.43 -8.30
N TYR A 270 -15.39 -6.83 -7.88
CA TYR A 270 -14.20 -5.98 -7.83
C TYR A 270 -13.01 -6.66 -8.50
N GLY A 271 -12.28 -5.92 -9.32
CA GLY A 271 -11.07 -6.38 -9.97
C GLY A 271 -11.32 -7.28 -11.16
N ARG A 272 -10.26 -7.99 -11.56
CA ARG A 272 -10.28 -8.93 -12.68
C ARG A 272 -9.46 -10.17 -12.37
N ILE A 273 -9.75 -11.25 -13.08
CA ILE A 273 -8.93 -12.46 -13.01
C ILE A 273 -7.72 -12.29 -13.93
N VAL A 274 -6.53 -12.52 -13.41
CA VAL A 274 -5.27 -12.55 -14.17
C VAL A 274 -4.62 -13.93 -14.11
N PRO A 275 -3.70 -14.26 -15.03
CA PRO A 275 -2.97 -15.51 -15.00
C PRO A 275 -2.15 -15.72 -13.71
N ALA A 276 -1.61 -16.94 -13.63
CA ALA A 276 -0.58 -17.29 -12.67
C ALA A 276 0.58 -16.29 -12.67
N ARG A 277 1.19 -16.11 -11.50
CA ARG A 277 2.39 -15.29 -11.37
C ARG A 277 3.53 -15.97 -12.14
N GLU A 278 4.20 -15.19 -12.98
CA GLU A 278 5.42 -15.62 -13.67
C GLU A 278 6.63 -15.58 -12.72
N ASP A 279 7.69 -16.30 -13.08
CA ASP A 279 8.95 -16.29 -12.31
C ASP A 279 9.62 -14.92 -12.38
N LEU A 280 9.72 -14.35 -13.58
CA LEU A 280 10.21 -12.99 -13.80
C LEU A 280 9.07 -11.98 -13.58
N VAL A 281 9.24 -11.06 -12.65
CA VAL A 281 8.30 -10.00 -12.32
C VAL A 281 9.00 -8.66 -12.49
N ILE A 282 8.58 -7.89 -13.49
CA ILE A 282 9.05 -6.54 -13.75
C ILE A 282 7.86 -5.61 -13.65
N GLU A 283 7.81 -4.80 -12.60
CA GLU A 283 6.62 -4.02 -12.24
C GLU A 283 7.02 -2.60 -11.85
N PRO A 284 6.67 -1.56 -12.64
CA PRO A 284 6.57 -0.22 -12.08
C PRO A 284 5.52 -0.22 -10.97
N LEU A 285 5.78 0.47 -9.86
CA LEU A 285 4.79 0.55 -8.78
C LEU A 285 3.48 1.17 -9.27
N PHE A 286 3.59 2.23 -10.09
CA PHE A 286 2.44 2.96 -10.59
C PHE A 286 2.11 2.57 -12.04
N GLY A 287 0.91 2.01 -12.24
CA GLY A 287 0.35 1.71 -13.56
C GLY A 287 -0.17 2.94 -14.30
N SER A 288 -0.47 4.02 -13.58
CA SER A 288 -0.78 5.34 -14.14
C SER A 288 -0.49 6.45 -13.14
N ILE A 289 -0.35 7.68 -13.64
CA ILE A 289 -0.07 8.85 -12.81
C ILE A 289 -1.01 9.98 -13.20
N THR A 290 -1.72 10.54 -12.22
CA THR A 290 -2.46 11.79 -12.36
C THR A 290 -1.84 12.84 -11.46
N VAL A 291 -1.57 14.03 -12.00
CA VAL A 291 -1.07 15.18 -11.24
C VAL A 291 -2.07 16.32 -11.36
N VAL A 292 -2.51 16.86 -10.23
CA VAL A 292 -3.31 18.08 -10.15
C VAL A 292 -2.47 19.16 -9.49
N THR A 293 -2.04 20.15 -10.26
CA THR A 293 -1.13 21.20 -9.78
C THR A 293 -1.27 22.48 -10.61
N ASP A 294 -0.85 23.61 -10.08
CA ASP A 294 -0.75 24.89 -10.80
C ASP A 294 0.61 25.09 -11.46
N GLN A 295 1.59 24.24 -11.12
CA GLN A 295 2.92 24.27 -11.70
C GLN A 295 2.92 23.78 -13.15
N PRO A 296 3.82 24.28 -14.02
CA PRO A 296 3.93 23.81 -15.41
C PRO A 296 4.51 22.38 -15.52
N SER A 297 5.27 21.96 -14.51
CA SER A 297 5.84 20.62 -14.38
C SER A 297 5.89 20.21 -12.91
N ARG A 298 5.91 18.90 -12.65
CA ARG A 298 5.96 18.35 -11.30
C ARG A 298 6.89 17.15 -11.23
N ASP A 299 7.80 17.15 -10.25
CA ASP A 299 8.64 15.99 -9.96
C ASP A 299 7.82 14.89 -9.29
N ILE A 300 8.07 13.64 -9.69
CA ILE A 300 7.47 12.43 -9.11
C ILE A 300 8.56 11.38 -8.92
N TYR A 301 8.45 10.56 -7.86
CA TYR A 301 9.36 9.44 -7.64
C TYR A 301 8.80 8.18 -8.29
N LEU A 302 9.59 7.53 -9.15
CA LEU A 302 9.20 6.34 -9.90
C LEU A 302 9.98 5.11 -9.43
N PRO A 303 9.39 4.27 -8.57
CA PRO A 303 9.99 3.00 -8.21
C PRO A 303 9.58 1.86 -9.15
N VAL A 304 10.51 0.95 -9.40
CA VAL A 304 10.38 -0.20 -10.30
C VAL A 304 10.98 -1.43 -9.64
N ARG A 305 10.19 -2.49 -9.52
CA ARG A 305 10.61 -3.79 -9.01
C ARG A 305 11.05 -4.66 -10.18
N VAL A 306 12.20 -5.31 -10.03
CA VAL A 306 12.74 -6.26 -11.02
C VAL A 306 13.18 -7.51 -10.26
N ARG A 307 12.44 -8.60 -10.45
CA ARG A 307 12.60 -9.80 -9.65
C ARG A 307 12.51 -11.07 -10.46
N HIS A 308 13.27 -12.09 -10.09
CA HIS A 308 13.12 -13.45 -10.61
C HIS A 308 12.96 -14.43 -9.46
N GLN A 309 11.84 -15.14 -9.41
CA GLN A 309 11.47 -16.01 -8.29
C GLN A 309 11.60 -15.28 -6.94
N GLY A 310 11.13 -14.03 -6.91
CA GLY A 310 11.20 -13.14 -5.74
C GLY A 310 12.58 -12.51 -5.47
N GLU A 311 13.65 -13.00 -6.08
CA GLU A 311 14.98 -12.41 -5.95
C GLU A 311 15.07 -11.10 -6.70
N HIS A 312 15.55 -10.04 -6.05
CA HIS A 312 15.98 -8.84 -6.78
C HIS A 312 17.14 -9.23 -7.70
N ILE A 313 17.04 -8.90 -8.98
CA ILE A 313 18.10 -9.19 -9.96
C ILE A 313 18.63 -7.89 -10.58
N PRO A 314 19.94 -7.84 -10.91
CA PRO A 314 20.53 -6.70 -11.58
C PRO A 314 19.88 -6.39 -12.93
N ALA A 315 19.52 -5.12 -13.13
CA ALA A 315 18.99 -4.60 -14.38
C ALA A 315 19.43 -3.16 -14.63
N ALA A 316 19.51 -2.76 -15.90
CA ALA A 316 19.55 -1.37 -16.30
C ALA A 316 18.12 -0.85 -16.47
N VAL A 317 17.75 0.13 -15.65
CA VAL A 317 16.40 0.73 -15.65
C VAL A 317 16.50 2.18 -16.07
N THR A 318 15.74 2.56 -17.10
CA THR A 318 15.69 3.94 -17.58
C THR A 318 14.26 4.40 -17.82
N ALA A 319 13.97 5.64 -17.44
CA ALA A 319 12.74 6.33 -17.80
C ALA A 319 13.05 7.33 -18.92
N ARG A 320 12.31 7.27 -20.03
CA ARG A 320 12.41 8.24 -21.11
C ARG A 320 11.21 9.19 -21.08
N ILE A 321 11.49 10.49 -21.10
CA ILE A 321 10.51 11.58 -21.17
C ILE A 321 10.92 12.51 -22.32
N GLY A 322 10.14 12.50 -23.41
CA GLY A 322 10.55 13.15 -24.66
C GLY A 322 11.88 12.57 -25.16
N ASP A 323 12.90 13.43 -25.24
CA ASP A 323 14.27 13.08 -25.66
C ASP A 323 15.21 12.78 -24.47
N GLU A 324 14.78 13.07 -23.24
CA GLU A 324 15.58 12.84 -22.04
C GLU A 324 15.49 11.36 -21.60
N VAL A 325 16.64 10.78 -21.25
CA VAL A 325 16.74 9.42 -20.71
C VAL A 325 17.35 9.50 -19.32
N ILE A 326 16.55 9.14 -18.32
CA ILE A 326 16.88 9.25 -16.91
C ILE A 326 17.17 7.83 -16.37
N PRO A 327 18.38 7.54 -15.86
CA PRO A 327 18.64 6.27 -15.20
C PRO A 327 17.94 6.22 -13.84
N LEU A 328 17.26 5.11 -13.56
CA LEU A 328 16.75 4.80 -12.21
C LEU A 328 17.78 3.93 -11.51
N LEU A 329 18.18 4.35 -10.30
CA LEU A 329 19.27 3.71 -9.56
C LEU A 329 18.72 2.78 -8.50
N GLU A 330 19.55 1.83 -8.05
CA GLU A 330 19.16 0.97 -6.94
C GLU A 330 18.89 1.80 -5.69
N ASP A 331 17.75 1.53 -5.07
CA ASP A 331 17.30 2.07 -3.80
C ASP A 331 16.75 0.93 -2.93
N SER A 332 16.56 1.18 -1.65
CA SER A 332 16.26 0.18 -0.64
C SER A 332 14.84 0.31 -0.12
N TYR A 333 14.22 -0.84 0.15
CA TYR A 333 12.99 -0.88 0.94
C TYR A 333 13.22 -0.31 2.33
N TYR A 334 12.15 0.15 2.95
CA TYR A 334 12.15 0.42 4.38
C TYR A 334 12.47 -0.88 5.17
N ARG A 335 13.42 -0.80 6.12
CA ARG A 335 13.92 -1.94 6.91
C ARG A 335 13.77 -1.69 8.40
N MET A 336 13.39 -2.72 9.14
CA MET A 336 13.18 -2.64 10.58
C MET A 336 13.80 -3.87 11.24
N GLU A 337 14.96 -3.69 11.86
CA GLU A 337 15.78 -4.79 12.38
C GLU A 337 15.06 -5.67 13.42
N GLY A 338 14.03 -5.14 14.08
CA GLY A 338 13.22 -5.83 15.09
C GLY A 338 11.94 -6.49 14.59
N ILE A 339 11.61 -6.38 13.30
CA ILE A 339 10.34 -6.89 12.74
C ILE A 339 10.60 -8.10 11.86
N ARG A 340 10.02 -9.23 12.25
CA ARG A 340 10.20 -10.49 11.53
C ARG A 340 8.84 -11.02 11.13
N MET A 341 8.76 -11.49 9.90
CA MET A 341 7.57 -12.20 9.47
C MET A 341 7.57 -13.58 10.15
N PRO A 342 6.38 -14.11 10.46
CA PRO A 342 6.27 -15.42 11.10
C PRO A 342 6.96 -16.51 10.27
N ARG A 343 7.48 -17.55 10.94
CA ARG A 343 8.07 -18.71 10.28
C ARG A 343 7.01 -19.39 9.39
N GLN A 344 7.19 -19.37 8.07
CA GLN A 344 6.34 -20.13 7.16
C GLN A 344 7.13 -21.25 6.48
N GLU A 345 6.64 -22.49 6.56
CA GLU A 345 7.31 -23.66 5.94
C GLU A 345 7.53 -23.54 4.43
N ARG A 346 6.72 -22.70 3.76
CA ARG A 346 6.77 -22.42 2.32
C ARG A 346 7.75 -21.31 1.94
N TRP A 347 8.32 -20.65 2.93
CA TRP A 347 9.25 -19.56 2.74
C TRP A 347 10.65 -20.11 2.91
N ARG A 348 11.17 -20.68 1.83
CA ARG A 348 12.59 -20.99 1.75
C ARG A 348 13.28 -19.88 0.98
N ILE A 349 14.47 -19.60 1.49
CA ILE A 349 15.61 -18.90 0.88
C ILE A 349 15.71 -17.42 1.27
N GLY A 350 16.83 -17.11 1.92
CA GLY A 350 17.33 -15.76 2.10
C GLY A 350 18.37 -15.45 1.02
N TRP A 351 18.24 -14.30 0.39
CA TRP A 351 19.15 -13.82 -0.65
C TRP A 351 19.99 -12.64 -0.17
N ASP A 352 21.07 -12.32 -0.89
CA ASP A 352 21.76 -11.03 -0.85
C ASP A 352 21.17 -10.14 -1.96
N GLY A 353 20.84 -8.87 -1.64
CA GLY A 353 20.24 -7.91 -2.58
C GLY A 353 18.72 -7.77 -2.39
N HIS A 354 18.29 -6.69 -1.75
CA HIS A 354 16.89 -6.44 -1.35
C HIS A 354 16.44 -5.03 -1.71
N SER A 355 16.52 -4.72 -3.00
CA SER A 355 16.37 -3.35 -3.51
C SER A 355 15.32 -3.28 -4.61
N TYR A 356 14.99 -2.06 -5.01
CA TYR A 356 14.23 -1.71 -6.21
C TYR A 356 15.01 -0.65 -6.98
N TYR A 357 14.59 -0.32 -8.20
CA TYR A 357 15.17 0.79 -8.95
C TYR A 357 14.26 2.01 -8.81
N GLY A 358 14.81 3.17 -8.47
CA GLY A 358 14.04 4.37 -8.22
C GLY A 358 14.73 5.63 -8.73
N GLY A 359 13.93 6.64 -9.04
CA GLY A 359 14.44 7.94 -9.46
C GLY A 359 13.34 8.97 -9.59
N TRP A 360 13.73 10.24 -9.48
CA TRP A 360 12.83 11.36 -9.71
C TRP A 360 12.75 11.67 -11.20
N VAL A 361 11.54 11.91 -11.69
CA VAL A 361 11.32 12.40 -13.04
C VAL A 361 10.34 13.58 -13.01
N SER A 362 10.52 14.52 -13.93
CA SER A 362 9.62 15.67 -14.06
C SER A 362 8.54 15.38 -15.12
N VAL A 363 7.27 15.55 -14.76
CA VAL A 363 6.14 15.34 -15.65
C VAL A 363 5.35 16.63 -15.88
N ASN A 364 4.74 16.74 -17.05
CA ASN A 364 3.87 17.84 -17.46
C ASN A 364 2.72 17.31 -18.35
N LYS A 365 1.89 18.22 -18.87
CA LYS A 365 0.72 17.90 -19.71
C LYS A 365 1.01 17.11 -20.99
N ASP A 366 2.24 17.16 -21.51
CA ASP A 366 2.64 16.52 -22.76
C ASP A 366 3.49 15.26 -22.51
N THR A 367 3.59 14.85 -21.24
CA THR A 367 4.49 13.76 -20.82
C THR A 367 3.87 12.39 -21.03
N VAL A 368 4.64 11.50 -21.66
CA VAL A 368 4.44 10.04 -21.61
C VAL A 368 5.74 9.44 -21.09
N ILE A 369 5.67 8.70 -20.00
CA ILE A 369 6.86 8.04 -19.44
C ILE A 369 7.01 6.69 -20.11
N LYS A 370 8.14 6.49 -20.80
CA LYS A 370 8.51 5.19 -21.36
C LYS A 370 9.61 4.57 -20.52
N LEU A 371 9.24 3.60 -19.71
CA LEU A 371 10.16 2.86 -18.85
C LEU A 371 10.76 1.70 -19.64
N THR A 372 12.08 1.57 -19.66
CA THR A 372 12.79 0.42 -20.23
C THR A 372 13.57 -0.28 -19.14
N VAL A 373 13.38 -1.60 -19.03
CA VAL A 373 14.10 -2.46 -18.09
C VAL A 373 14.85 -3.50 -18.90
N THR A 374 16.18 -3.51 -18.80
CA THR A 374 17.04 -4.45 -19.53
C THR A 374 17.92 -5.22 -18.56
N GLY A 375 17.84 -6.55 -18.60
CA GLY A 375 18.72 -7.42 -17.83
C GLY A 375 19.20 -8.60 -18.65
N SER A 376 19.79 -9.59 -17.99
CA SER A 376 20.33 -10.77 -18.68
C SER A 376 19.21 -11.62 -19.27
N GLY A 377 19.01 -11.55 -20.59
CA GLY A 377 18.03 -12.36 -21.31
C GLY A 377 16.62 -11.78 -21.39
N PHE A 378 16.39 -10.56 -20.90
CA PHE A 378 15.09 -9.89 -21.00
C PHE A 378 15.23 -8.39 -21.31
N LYS A 379 14.21 -7.85 -21.97
CA LYS A 379 14.05 -6.42 -22.22
C LYS A 379 12.56 -6.08 -22.25
N GLU A 380 12.10 -5.39 -21.23
CA GLU A 380 10.71 -4.96 -21.11
C GLU A 380 10.58 -3.45 -21.31
N VAL A 381 9.47 -3.04 -21.91
CA VAL A 381 9.14 -1.63 -22.12
C VAL A 381 7.71 -1.38 -21.64
N PHE A 382 7.55 -0.42 -20.75
CA PHE A 382 6.26 0.00 -20.22
C PHE A 382 5.99 1.44 -20.62
N GLU A 383 4.74 1.75 -20.96
CA GLU A 383 4.27 3.13 -21.10
C GLU A 383 3.38 3.45 -19.89
N ILE A 384 3.82 4.38 -19.06
CA ILE A 384 3.04 4.84 -17.89
C ILE A 384 2.28 6.10 -18.33
N PRO A 385 0.94 6.03 -18.46
CA PRO A 385 0.15 7.19 -18.83
C PRO A 385 0.20 8.25 -17.73
N VAL A 386 0.39 9.51 -18.14
CA VAL A 386 0.34 10.68 -17.28
C VAL A 386 -0.86 11.55 -17.65
N VAL A 387 -1.69 11.88 -16.67
CA VAL A 387 -2.76 12.87 -16.81
C VAL A 387 -2.41 14.09 -15.98
N TYR A 388 -2.17 15.22 -16.63
CA TYR A 388 -1.83 16.46 -15.95
C TYR A 388 -3.04 17.41 -15.96
N ARG A 389 -3.44 17.90 -14.79
CA ARG A 389 -4.61 18.76 -14.62
C ARG A 389 -4.21 20.04 -13.88
N SER A 390 -4.71 21.17 -14.34
CA SER A 390 -4.55 22.45 -13.64
C SER A 390 -5.55 22.55 -12.50
N ILE A 391 -5.15 23.16 -11.38
CA ILE A 391 -6.04 23.43 -10.24
C ILE A 391 -7.22 24.34 -10.64
N GLY A 392 -7.05 25.19 -11.67
CA GLY A 392 -8.05 26.16 -12.11
C GLY A 392 -8.33 27.24 -11.06
N VAL A 393 -8.34 28.51 -11.46
CA VAL A 393 -8.84 29.59 -10.59
C VAL A 393 -10.35 29.37 -10.41
N PRO A 394 -10.91 29.41 -9.19
CA PRO A 394 -12.35 29.45 -9.01
C PRO A 394 -12.89 30.60 -9.87
N SER A 395 -13.79 30.32 -10.80
CA SER A 395 -14.54 31.38 -11.46
C SER A 395 -15.46 32.01 -10.41
N HIS A 396 -14.93 32.92 -9.61
CA HIS A 396 -15.76 33.91 -8.95
C HIS A 396 -16.42 34.68 -10.08
N GLY A 397 -17.73 34.47 -10.22
CA GLY A 397 -18.54 35.16 -11.20
C GLY A 397 -18.21 36.64 -11.13
N SER A 398 -17.73 37.18 -12.26
CA SER A 398 -17.72 38.60 -12.47
C SER A 398 -19.15 39.06 -12.27
N SER A 399 -19.41 39.70 -11.14
CA SER A 399 -20.56 40.55 -11.00
C SER A 399 -20.36 41.67 -12.01
N ASP A 400 -20.88 41.49 -13.22
CA ASP A 400 -21.31 42.60 -14.05
C ASP A 400 -22.45 43.29 -13.29
N ARG A 401 -22.08 44.08 -12.28
CA ARG A 401 -22.89 45.22 -11.90
C ARG A 401 -22.70 46.22 -13.02
N GLY A 402 -23.56 46.07 -14.01
CA GLY A 402 -23.81 47.09 -15.01
C GLY A 402 -24.02 48.42 -14.30
N VAL A 403 -23.18 49.37 -14.67
CA VAL A 403 -23.50 50.78 -14.60
C VAL A 403 -24.67 50.99 -15.56
N LEU A 404 -25.84 51.29 -15.01
CA LEU A 404 -26.81 52.24 -15.57
C LEU A 404 -27.58 52.89 -14.41
#